data_AF-A0A0D2TAS2-F1
#
_entry.id   AF-A0A0D2TAS2-F1
#
_cell.length_a   1.000
_cell.length_b   1.000
_cell.length_c   1.000
_cell.angle_alpha   90.00
_cell.angle_beta   90.00
_cell.angle_gamma   90.00
#
_symmetry.space_group_name_H-M   'P 1'
#
loop_
_entity.id
_entity.type
_entity.pdbx_description
1 polymer ?
#
loop_
_entity_poly.entity_id
_entity_poly.type
_entity_poly.pdbx_seq_one_letter_code
_entity_poly.pdbx_strand_id
1 'polypeptide(L)'
;MTTAVVAALLHYLGVVNLSTSSADQHQENKNSTDLDIVHMIAQSAHCIAQGKVGSGFDVSSAVYGSQRYVRFSPEVLSAAQAAVKGMPLEEVIGNILNGKWDHDRTEFSLPPLMTLLLGEPGTGGSSTPSMVGAVKKWQKADPENSQETWRKLADANSELEIQLNMLRKLAKEHWDAYKCVIDNCSRLKPAKWMEGVTEPIKAEVVKVLLKAREVMLEIRNHMRTMGEAAGVPIEPESQTKLLDATMNMEGVLLAGVPGAGGFDAVFAVTFGDSSRNVTNAWSSHNVLALLVREDPQGVCLESGDPRCREITSAVSSVNIK
;
A
#
# COMPACT_ATOMS: atom_id res chain seq x y z
N MET A 1 -8.92 -11.43 6.97
CA MET A 1 -9.67 -12.41 7.79
C MET A 1 -8.76 -13.29 8.63
N THR A 2 -7.79 -14.02 8.04
CA THR A 2 -6.86 -14.91 8.78
C THR A 2 -6.18 -14.21 9.95
N THR A 3 -5.61 -13.03 9.73
CA THR A 3 -4.93 -12.24 10.76
C THR A 3 -5.81 -11.94 11.96
N ALA A 4 -7.01 -11.40 11.75
CA ALA A 4 -7.92 -11.04 12.83
C ALA A 4 -8.34 -12.25 13.67
N VAL A 5 -8.62 -13.40 13.03
CA VAL A 5 -8.98 -14.64 13.74
C VAL A 5 -7.80 -15.15 14.58
N VAL A 6 -6.59 -15.19 14.00
CA VAL A 6 -5.39 -15.65 14.70
C VAL A 6 -5.08 -14.74 15.87
N ALA A 7 -5.08 -13.42 15.66
CA ALA A 7 -4.84 -12.43 16.70
C ALA A 7 -5.83 -12.56 17.85
N ALA A 8 -7.13 -12.70 17.55
CA ALA A 8 -8.18 -12.87 18.55
C ALA A 8 -7.99 -14.15 19.39
N LEU A 9 -7.64 -15.27 18.75
CA LEU A 9 -7.40 -16.54 19.44
C LEU A 9 -6.16 -16.49 20.33
N LEU A 10 -5.04 -15.97 19.81
CA LEU A 10 -3.80 -15.85 20.58
C LEU A 10 -3.98 -14.91 21.77
N HIS A 11 -4.72 -13.82 21.59
CA HIS A 11 -5.04 -12.90 22.67
C HIS A 11 -5.96 -13.55 23.73
N TYR A 12 -7.03 -14.20 23.29
CA TYR A 12 -7.98 -14.88 24.17
C TYR A 12 -7.32 -15.98 25.02
N LEU A 13 -6.37 -16.71 24.43
CA LEU A 13 -5.61 -17.77 25.11
C LEU A 13 -4.45 -17.22 25.97
N GLY A 14 -4.23 -15.90 26.00
CA GLY A 14 -3.16 -15.26 26.77
C GLY A 14 -1.76 -15.50 26.21
N VAL A 15 -1.64 -15.89 24.93
CA VAL A 15 -0.35 -16.07 24.23
C VAL A 15 0.26 -14.72 23.85
N VAL A 16 -0.57 -13.74 23.50
CA VAL A 16 -0.17 -12.37 23.16
C VAL A 16 -1.07 -11.35 23.85
N ASN A 17 -0.56 -10.15 24.11
CA ASN A 17 -1.31 -9.04 24.69
C ASN A 17 -1.44 -7.89 23.69
N LEU A 18 -2.58 -7.82 23.01
CA LEU A 18 -2.83 -6.80 21.99
C LEU A 18 -3.28 -5.48 22.63
N SER A 19 -2.82 -4.37 22.08
CA SER A 19 -3.22 -3.04 22.53
C SER A 19 -4.60 -2.65 22.00
N THR A 20 -5.35 -1.89 22.81
CA THR A 20 -6.56 -1.19 22.35
C THR A 20 -6.19 0.01 21.49
N SER A 21 -6.99 0.33 20.48
CA SER A 21 -6.77 1.43 19.53
C SER A 21 -6.60 2.84 20.12
N SER A 22 -6.76 3.01 21.44
CA SER A 22 -6.75 4.29 22.16
C SER A 22 -5.59 4.47 23.16
N ALA A 23 -4.56 3.60 23.18
CA ALA A 23 -3.49 3.67 24.17
C ALA A 23 -2.20 4.33 23.62
N ASP A 24 -1.59 5.19 24.45
CA ASP A 24 -0.41 6.02 24.17
C ASP A 24 0.84 5.26 23.67
N GLN A 25 1.65 5.97 22.87
CA GLN A 25 2.87 5.57 22.16
C GLN A 25 4.04 5.06 23.04
N HIS A 26 3.84 4.80 24.33
CA HIS A 26 4.91 4.37 25.25
C HIS A 26 5.04 2.84 25.44
N GLN A 27 4.28 2.03 24.68
CA GLN A 27 4.30 0.55 24.76
C GLN A 27 4.90 -0.17 23.52
N GLU A 28 5.64 0.53 22.65
CA GLU A 28 6.09 0.01 21.36
C GLU A 28 6.93 -1.28 21.43
N ASN A 29 7.80 -1.45 22.42
CA ASN A 29 8.75 -2.57 22.46
C ASN A 29 8.16 -3.92 22.90
N LYS A 30 7.06 -3.94 23.65
CA LYS A 30 6.40 -5.20 24.05
C LYS A 30 5.36 -5.64 23.02
N ASN A 31 4.72 -4.66 22.37
CA ASN A 31 3.78 -4.89 21.29
C ASN A 31 4.47 -5.51 20.06
N SER A 32 5.73 -5.18 19.78
CA SER A 32 6.42 -5.70 18.58
C SER A 32 6.57 -7.22 18.59
N THR A 33 7.02 -7.82 19.70
CA THR A 33 7.20 -9.29 19.79
C THR A 33 5.88 -10.05 19.69
N ASP A 34 4.83 -9.52 20.33
CA ASP A 34 3.50 -10.13 20.28
C ASP A 34 2.91 -10.05 18.87
N LEU A 35 3.09 -8.92 18.17
CA LEU A 35 2.70 -8.78 16.76
C LEU A 35 3.51 -9.71 15.85
N ASP A 36 4.79 -9.94 16.13
CA ASP A 36 5.61 -10.90 15.38
C ASP A 36 5.07 -12.32 15.51
N ILE A 37 4.65 -12.74 16.71
CA ILE A 37 4.01 -14.04 16.93
C ILE A 37 2.70 -14.13 16.12
N VAL A 38 1.87 -13.07 16.16
CA VAL A 38 0.64 -13.02 15.36
C VAL A 38 0.95 -13.15 13.88
N HIS A 39 1.93 -12.40 13.37
CA HIS A 39 2.34 -12.44 11.96
C HIS A 39 2.84 -13.82 11.55
N MET A 40 3.79 -14.40 12.29
CA MET A 40 4.35 -15.72 11.96
C MET A 40 3.27 -16.80 11.91
N ILE A 41 2.37 -16.82 12.90
CA ILE A 41 1.28 -17.81 12.96
C ILE A 41 0.23 -17.54 11.88
N ALA A 42 -0.20 -16.28 11.69
CA ALA A 42 -1.18 -15.92 10.68
C ALA A 42 -0.67 -16.18 9.26
N GLN A 43 0.60 -15.88 9.00
CA GLN A 43 1.23 -16.10 7.70
C GLN A 43 1.34 -17.60 7.40
N SER A 44 1.72 -18.39 8.40
CA SER A 44 1.79 -19.85 8.28
C SER A 44 0.41 -20.45 8.01
N ALA A 45 -0.61 -20.04 8.78
CA ALA A 45 -1.99 -20.47 8.58
C ALA A 45 -2.52 -20.07 7.19
N HIS A 46 -2.23 -18.84 6.76
CA HIS A 46 -2.60 -18.35 5.43
C HIS A 46 -1.94 -19.19 4.32
N CYS A 47 -0.65 -19.50 4.45
CA CYS A 47 0.06 -20.33 3.48
C CYS A 47 -0.45 -21.77 3.42
N ILE A 48 -0.77 -22.37 4.57
CA ILE A 48 -1.38 -23.71 4.62
C ILE A 48 -2.75 -23.69 3.90
N ALA A 49 -3.60 -22.72 4.21
CA ALA A 49 -4.92 -22.60 3.60
C ALA A 49 -4.87 -22.31 2.09
N GLN A 50 -3.90 -21.50 1.64
CA GLN A 50 -3.75 -21.15 0.23
C GLN A 50 -3.02 -22.25 -0.59
N GLY A 51 -2.32 -23.17 0.08
CA GLY A 51 -1.53 -24.24 -0.57
C GLY A 51 -0.29 -23.74 -1.32
N LYS A 52 0.10 -22.48 -1.14
CA LYS A 52 1.28 -21.86 -1.78
C LYS A 52 1.88 -20.77 -0.90
N VAL A 53 3.13 -20.41 -1.16
CA VAL A 53 3.80 -19.29 -0.50
C VAL A 53 3.66 -18.01 -1.35
N GLY A 54 2.69 -17.17 -0.97
CA GLY A 54 2.48 -15.83 -1.54
C GLY A 54 3.54 -14.81 -1.10
N SER A 55 3.30 -13.52 -1.36
CA SER A 55 4.19 -12.45 -0.89
C SER A 55 4.13 -12.25 0.63
N GLY A 56 3.00 -12.59 1.26
CA GLY A 56 2.76 -12.36 2.69
C GLY A 56 2.52 -10.90 3.07
N PHE A 57 2.49 -10.00 2.07
CA PHE A 57 2.27 -8.58 2.33
C PHE A 57 0.88 -8.30 2.91
N ASP A 58 -0.14 -9.02 2.45
CA ASP A 58 -1.53 -8.91 2.90
C ASP A 58 -1.71 -9.30 4.37
N VAL A 59 -1.05 -10.37 4.80
CA VAL A 59 -1.03 -10.78 6.21
C VAL A 59 -0.20 -9.80 7.03
N SER A 60 0.98 -9.43 6.55
CA SER A 60 1.88 -8.52 7.23
C SER A 60 1.24 -7.14 7.45
N SER A 61 0.61 -6.55 6.43
CA SER A 61 -0.06 -5.24 6.55
C SER A 61 -1.29 -5.30 7.46
N ALA A 62 -2.00 -6.43 7.47
CA ALA A 62 -3.10 -6.64 8.42
C ALA A 62 -2.61 -6.76 9.88
N VAL A 63 -1.35 -7.12 10.12
CA VAL A 63 -0.76 -7.16 11.47
C VAL A 63 -0.17 -5.81 11.86
N TYR A 64 0.69 -5.25 11.03
CA TYR A 64 1.53 -4.10 11.40
C TYR A 64 1.02 -2.76 10.86
N GLY A 65 0.01 -2.76 10.00
CA GLY A 65 -0.52 -1.54 9.38
C GLY A 65 0.31 -1.04 8.21
N SER A 66 0.35 0.28 8.03
CA SER A 66 1.06 0.92 6.91
C SER A 66 2.56 0.72 7.03
N GLN A 67 3.16 0.20 5.95
CA GLN A 67 4.55 -0.26 5.97
C GLN A 67 5.15 -0.35 4.58
N ARG A 68 6.48 -0.27 4.53
CA ARG A 68 7.26 -0.90 3.47
C ARG A 68 7.59 -2.32 3.92
N TYR A 69 7.49 -3.26 2.99
CA TYR A 69 7.67 -4.68 3.27
C TYR A 69 8.51 -5.34 2.18
N VAL A 70 9.51 -6.09 2.61
CA VAL A 70 10.26 -7.04 1.78
C VAL A 70 9.94 -8.43 2.27
N ARG A 71 9.52 -9.29 1.33
CA ARG A 71 9.11 -10.65 1.59
C ARG A 71 10.26 -11.49 2.17
N PHE A 72 9.94 -12.34 3.15
CA PHE A 72 10.80 -13.40 3.66
C PHE A 72 11.15 -14.49 2.62
N SER A 73 12.27 -15.15 2.83
CA SER A 73 12.72 -16.35 2.14
C SER A 73 11.68 -17.49 2.28
N PRO A 74 11.15 -18.07 1.17
CA PRO A 74 10.07 -19.06 1.23
C PRO A 74 10.36 -20.30 2.09
N GLU A 75 11.64 -20.60 2.34
CA GLU A 75 12.14 -21.74 3.09
C GLU A 75 11.64 -21.75 4.54
N VAL A 76 11.40 -20.57 5.14
CA VAL A 76 10.90 -20.46 6.52
C VAL A 76 9.51 -21.10 6.69
N LEU A 77 8.73 -21.21 5.61
CA LEU A 77 7.40 -21.80 5.60
C LEU A 77 7.37 -23.25 5.10
N SER A 78 8.52 -23.85 4.83
CA SER A 78 8.60 -25.27 4.44
C SER A 78 8.03 -26.19 5.52
N ALA A 79 8.25 -25.88 6.81
CA ALA A 79 7.69 -26.61 7.94
C ALA A 79 6.16 -26.52 8.01
N ALA A 80 5.58 -25.35 7.71
CA ALA A 80 4.13 -25.16 7.64
C ALA A 80 3.51 -26.03 6.53
N GLN A 81 4.19 -26.19 5.40
CA GLN A 81 3.76 -27.09 4.33
C GLN A 81 3.92 -28.58 4.70
N ALA A 82 4.85 -28.92 5.59
CA ALA A 82 5.03 -30.27 6.12
C ALA A 82 3.94 -30.67 7.13
N ALA A 83 3.26 -29.70 7.77
CA ALA A 83 2.09 -29.96 8.60
C ALA A 83 0.98 -30.70 7.84
N VAL A 84 0.79 -30.34 6.56
CA VAL A 84 -0.16 -31.02 5.64
C VAL A 84 0.26 -32.47 5.36
N LYS A 85 1.52 -32.82 5.61
CA LYS A 85 2.10 -34.15 5.40
C LYS A 85 2.17 -35.01 6.68
N GLY A 86 1.55 -34.58 7.78
CA GLY A 86 1.37 -35.39 9.00
C GLY A 86 2.37 -35.13 10.13
N MET A 87 3.14 -34.03 10.08
CA MET A 87 3.99 -33.62 11.21
C MET A 87 3.13 -33.17 12.41
N PRO A 88 3.50 -33.51 13.67
CA PRO A 88 2.79 -33.04 14.85
C PRO A 88 2.73 -31.51 14.91
N LEU A 89 1.57 -30.96 15.27
CA LEU A 89 1.35 -29.51 15.24
C LEU A 89 2.28 -28.74 16.19
N GLU A 90 2.64 -29.34 17.32
CA GLU A 90 3.60 -28.76 18.28
C GLU A 90 4.99 -28.55 17.66
N GLU A 91 5.46 -29.53 16.89
CA GLU A 91 6.74 -29.47 16.18
C GLU A 91 6.68 -28.44 15.04
N VAL A 92 5.56 -28.38 14.32
CA VAL A 92 5.33 -27.37 13.27
C VAL A 92 5.38 -25.96 13.86
N ILE A 93 4.66 -25.71 14.95
CA ILE A 93 4.63 -24.39 15.60
C ILE A 93 6.02 -24.05 16.14
N GLY A 94 6.71 -25.00 16.78
CA GLY A 94 8.08 -24.80 17.25
C GLY A 94 9.04 -24.43 16.12
N ASN A 95 8.95 -25.09 14.97
CA ASN A 95 9.78 -24.79 13.80
C ASN A 95 9.45 -23.43 13.17
N ILE A 96 8.18 -23.02 13.16
CA ILE A 96 7.75 -21.71 12.65
C ILE A 96 8.28 -20.59 13.54
N LEU A 97 8.11 -20.71 14.86
CA LEU A 97 8.50 -19.68 15.83
C LEU A 97 10.02 -19.54 15.95
N ASN A 98 10.76 -20.65 15.79
CA ASN A 98 12.23 -20.65 15.77
C ASN A 98 12.82 -20.47 14.36
N GLY A 99 11.95 -20.30 13.35
CA GLY A 99 12.36 -20.15 11.96
C GLY A 99 13.09 -18.83 11.72
N LYS A 100 13.99 -18.79 10.74
CA LYS A 100 14.65 -17.55 10.32
C LYS A 100 13.72 -16.76 9.40
N TRP A 101 12.95 -15.86 9.99
CA TRP A 101 12.12 -14.89 9.26
C TRP A 101 12.97 -13.68 8.86
N ASP A 102 13.43 -13.64 7.62
CA ASP A 102 14.28 -12.57 7.06
C ASP A 102 13.51 -11.55 6.22
N HIS A 103 12.20 -11.44 6.44
CA HIS A 103 11.43 -10.29 5.95
C HIS A 103 11.97 -9.00 6.57
N ASP A 104 11.89 -7.92 5.80
CA ASP A 104 12.23 -6.58 6.25
C ASP A 104 10.98 -5.72 6.26
N ARG A 105 10.83 -4.91 7.31
CA ARG A 105 9.70 -4.01 7.49
C ARG A 105 10.20 -2.68 8.03
N THR A 106 9.80 -1.61 7.37
CA THR A 106 10.02 -0.24 7.84
C THR A 106 8.71 0.52 7.88
N GLU A 107 8.59 1.43 8.84
CA GLU A 107 7.42 2.29 8.95
C GLU A 107 7.31 3.18 7.71
N PHE A 108 6.14 3.15 7.08
CA PHE A 108 5.87 3.95 5.90
C PHE A 108 4.41 4.38 5.93
N SER A 109 4.17 5.67 5.79
CA SER A 109 2.83 6.27 5.76
C SER A 109 2.80 7.40 4.75
N LEU A 110 1.62 7.75 4.26
CA LEU A 110 1.49 8.92 3.41
C LEU A 110 1.86 10.20 4.18
N PRO A 111 2.48 11.19 3.52
CA PRO A 111 2.69 12.49 4.12
C PRO A 111 1.37 13.13 4.59
N PRO A 112 1.39 13.97 5.64
CA PRO A 112 0.18 14.63 6.13
C PRO A 112 -0.57 15.40 5.03
N LEU A 113 -1.90 15.52 5.16
CA LEU A 113 -2.76 16.23 4.21
C LEU A 113 -2.83 15.59 2.82
N MET A 114 -2.44 14.31 2.71
CA MET A 114 -2.63 13.49 1.51
C MET A 114 -3.66 12.39 1.75
N THR A 115 -4.40 12.05 0.70
CA THR A 115 -5.46 11.04 0.74
C THR A 115 -5.28 10.05 -0.41
N LEU A 116 -5.21 8.76 -0.10
CA LEU A 116 -5.27 7.66 -1.06
C LEU A 116 -6.72 7.42 -1.50
N LEU A 117 -6.91 7.32 -2.81
CA LEU A 117 -8.15 6.87 -3.44
C LEU A 117 -7.90 5.59 -4.21
N LEU A 118 -8.85 4.67 -4.13
CA LEU A 118 -8.88 3.46 -4.95
C LEU A 118 -10.09 3.52 -5.86
N GLY A 119 -9.91 3.13 -7.11
CA GLY A 119 -10.94 3.12 -8.14
C GLY A 119 -11.02 1.74 -8.79
N GLU A 120 -12.23 1.23 -8.97
CA GLU A 120 -12.51 -0.02 -9.67
C GLU A 120 -13.14 0.28 -11.05
N PRO A 121 -12.47 -0.03 -12.16
CA PRO A 121 -12.99 0.20 -13.52
C PRO A 121 -14.22 -0.64 -13.93
N GLY A 122 -14.68 -1.57 -13.07
CA GLY A 122 -15.93 -2.33 -13.21
C GLY A 122 -15.97 -3.40 -14.30
N THR A 123 -14.99 -3.48 -15.20
CA THR A 123 -14.93 -4.47 -16.28
C THR A 123 -13.49 -4.85 -16.63
N GLY A 124 -13.30 -6.08 -17.14
CA GLY A 124 -12.03 -6.52 -17.73
C GLY A 124 -10.99 -7.11 -16.76
N GLY A 125 -11.40 -7.43 -15.52
CA GLY A 125 -10.50 -7.96 -14.49
C GLY A 125 -9.61 -9.11 -14.98
N SER A 126 -8.39 -9.14 -14.46
CA SER A 126 -7.34 -10.03 -14.94
C SER A 126 -7.06 -11.19 -13.98
N SER A 127 -6.55 -12.29 -14.54
CA SER A 127 -6.07 -13.40 -13.72
C SER A 127 -4.65 -13.11 -13.25
N THR A 128 -4.52 -12.63 -12.00
CA THR A 128 -3.21 -12.42 -11.35
C THR A 128 -2.25 -13.61 -11.54
N PRO A 129 -2.65 -14.89 -11.34
CA PRO A 129 -1.76 -16.03 -11.60
C PRO A 129 -1.26 -16.12 -13.04
N SER A 130 -2.12 -15.79 -14.02
CA SER A 130 -1.74 -15.80 -15.44
C SER A 130 -0.73 -14.70 -15.76
N MET A 131 -0.97 -13.48 -15.29
CA MET A 131 -0.06 -12.35 -15.50
C MET A 131 1.31 -12.58 -14.87
N VAL A 132 1.35 -13.04 -13.61
CA VAL A 132 2.60 -13.39 -12.94
C VAL A 132 3.32 -14.52 -13.67
N GLY A 133 2.57 -15.50 -14.20
CA GLY A 133 3.11 -16.59 -15.02
C GLY A 133 3.77 -16.08 -16.30
N ALA A 134 3.16 -15.13 -17.00
CA ALA A 134 3.70 -14.52 -18.21
C ALA A 134 4.98 -13.72 -17.93
N VAL A 135 4.98 -12.89 -16.88
CA VAL A 135 6.19 -12.14 -16.46
C VAL A 135 7.33 -13.09 -16.11
N LYS A 136 7.07 -14.17 -15.37
CA LYS A 136 8.09 -15.18 -15.05
C LYS A 136 8.60 -15.92 -16.29
N LYS A 137 7.73 -16.16 -17.28
CA LYS A 137 8.13 -16.77 -18.55
C LYS A 137 9.05 -15.83 -19.33
N TRP A 138 8.71 -14.55 -19.38
CA TRP A 138 9.55 -13.52 -20.00
C TRP A 138 10.91 -13.39 -19.30
N GLN A 139 10.95 -13.34 -17.97
CA GLN A 139 12.21 -13.31 -17.21
C GLN A 139 13.16 -14.46 -17.55
N LYS A 140 12.62 -15.66 -17.81
CA LYS A 140 13.42 -16.82 -18.22
C LYS A 140 13.85 -16.77 -19.68
N ALA A 141 13.03 -16.18 -20.54
CA ALA A 141 13.30 -16.08 -21.97
C ALA A 141 14.30 -14.98 -22.31
N ASP A 142 14.32 -13.90 -21.54
CA ASP A 142 15.19 -12.73 -21.73
C ASP A 142 15.75 -12.21 -20.40
N PRO A 143 16.75 -12.90 -19.80
CA PRO A 143 17.24 -12.58 -18.47
C PRO A 143 17.89 -11.19 -18.36
N GLU A 144 18.64 -10.76 -19.38
CA GLU A 144 19.37 -9.49 -19.35
C GLU A 144 18.41 -8.28 -19.34
N ASN A 145 17.50 -8.20 -20.32
CA ASN A 145 16.56 -7.07 -20.40
C ASN A 145 15.55 -7.10 -19.25
N SER A 146 15.14 -8.29 -18.82
CA SER A 146 14.22 -8.42 -17.69
C SER A 146 14.86 -7.99 -16.38
N GLN A 147 16.12 -8.35 -16.13
CA GLN A 147 16.86 -7.91 -14.96
C GLN A 147 17.10 -6.39 -14.97
N GLU A 148 17.42 -5.80 -16.14
CA GLU A 148 17.59 -4.35 -16.26
C GLU A 148 16.28 -3.62 -15.94
N THR A 149 15.16 -4.06 -16.53
CA THR A 149 13.83 -3.47 -16.28
C THR A 149 13.45 -3.60 -14.80
N TRP A 150 13.70 -4.76 -14.20
CA TRP A 150 13.41 -5.01 -12.79
C TRP A 150 14.21 -4.10 -11.86
N ARG A 151 15.51 -3.91 -12.16
CA ARG A 151 16.37 -3.00 -11.41
C ARG A 151 15.89 -1.56 -11.52
N LYS A 152 15.59 -1.08 -12.73
CA LYS A 152 15.07 0.29 -12.94
C LYS A 152 13.76 0.53 -12.18
N LEU A 153 12.85 -0.45 -12.19
CA LEU A 153 11.60 -0.38 -11.43
C LEU A 153 11.86 -0.35 -9.91
N ALA A 154 12.80 -1.17 -9.41
CA ALA A 154 13.18 -1.17 -8.00
C ALA A 154 13.83 0.16 -7.56
N ASP A 155 14.72 0.72 -8.39
CA ASP A 155 15.37 2.01 -8.16
C ASP A 155 14.31 3.13 -8.11
N ALA A 156 13.38 3.15 -9.08
CA ALA A 156 12.31 4.16 -9.12
C ALA A 156 11.34 4.04 -7.92
N ASN A 157 10.96 2.83 -7.51
CA ASN A 157 10.14 2.64 -6.30
C ASN A 157 10.88 3.13 -5.03
N SER A 158 12.18 2.87 -4.92
CA SER A 158 13.00 3.34 -3.81
C SER A 158 13.12 4.87 -3.80
N GLU A 159 13.24 5.48 -4.98
CA GLU A 159 13.27 6.94 -5.11
C GLU A 159 11.93 7.58 -4.70
N LEU A 160 10.79 6.98 -5.09
CA LEU A 160 9.48 7.48 -4.67
C LEU A 160 9.32 7.41 -3.14
N GLU A 161 9.78 6.32 -2.52
CA GLU A 161 9.83 6.18 -1.07
C GLU A 161 10.66 7.30 -0.43
N ILE A 162 11.84 7.62 -0.98
CA ILE A 162 12.70 8.71 -0.50
C ILE A 162 11.93 10.04 -0.54
N GLN A 163 11.30 10.37 -1.67
CA GLN A 163 10.57 11.63 -1.82
C GLN A 163 9.40 11.73 -0.84
N LEU A 164 8.64 10.66 -0.63
CA LEU A 164 7.53 10.65 0.35
C LEU A 164 8.04 10.80 1.79
N ASN A 165 9.14 10.15 2.15
CA ASN A 165 9.78 10.34 3.45
C ASN A 165 10.35 11.75 3.64
N MET A 166 10.90 12.37 2.58
CA MET A 166 11.31 13.77 2.61
C MET A 166 10.13 14.71 2.86
N LEU A 167 8.96 14.46 2.25
CA LEU A 167 7.75 15.25 2.53
C LEU A 167 7.29 15.10 3.98
N ARG A 168 7.35 13.90 4.56
CA ARG A 168 7.06 13.69 6.00
C ARG A 168 8.03 14.48 6.87
N LYS A 169 9.32 14.46 6.55
CA LYS A 169 10.36 15.23 7.26
C LYS A 169 10.08 16.74 7.19
N LEU A 170 9.81 17.26 5.98
CA LEU A 170 9.47 18.67 5.77
C LEU A 170 8.19 19.07 6.51
N ALA A 171 7.17 18.20 6.55
CA ALA A 171 5.96 18.45 7.33
C ALA A 171 6.26 18.55 8.83
N LYS A 172 7.14 17.69 9.36
CA LYS A 172 7.53 17.68 10.77
C LYS A 172 8.37 18.92 11.15
N GLU A 173 9.32 19.31 10.30
CA GLU A 173 10.27 20.39 10.59
C GLU A 173 9.73 21.78 10.23
N HIS A 174 8.86 21.88 9.21
CA HIS A 174 8.40 23.13 8.63
C HIS A 174 6.89 23.12 8.32
N TRP A 175 6.07 22.79 9.32
CA TRP A 175 4.64 22.57 9.17
C TRP A 175 3.89 23.69 8.43
N ASP A 176 4.09 24.96 8.80
CA ASP A 176 3.34 26.07 8.20
C ASP A 176 3.67 26.27 6.71
N ALA A 177 4.95 26.15 6.35
CA ALA A 177 5.40 26.23 4.96
C ALA A 177 4.88 25.03 4.16
N TYR A 178 5.00 23.82 4.72
CA TYR A 178 4.48 22.59 4.12
C TYR A 178 2.98 22.68 3.87
N LYS A 179 2.18 22.97 4.90
CA LYS A 179 0.73 23.08 4.81
C LYS A 179 0.31 24.16 3.80
N CYS A 180 0.97 25.32 3.80
CA CYS A 180 0.71 26.37 2.83
C CYS A 180 0.92 25.90 1.38
N VAL A 181 2.00 25.14 1.13
CA VAL A 181 2.26 24.55 -0.20
C VAL A 181 1.20 23.53 -0.58
N ILE A 182 0.88 22.57 0.29
CA ILE A 182 -0.13 21.54 0.00
C ILE A 182 -1.50 22.19 -0.26
N ASP A 183 -1.91 23.16 0.56
CA ASP A 183 -3.16 23.89 0.38
C ASP A 183 -3.16 24.64 -0.97
N ASN A 184 -2.07 25.28 -1.38
CA ASN A 184 -1.99 25.96 -2.67
C ASN A 184 -2.01 24.98 -3.86
N CYS A 185 -1.20 23.93 -3.80
CA CYS A 185 -1.13 22.89 -4.84
C CYS A 185 -2.45 22.13 -5.00
N SER A 186 -3.28 22.02 -3.95
CA SER A 186 -4.60 21.39 -4.02
C SER A 186 -5.55 22.04 -5.04
N ARG A 187 -5.37 23.33 -5.32
CA ARG A 187 -6.21 24.13 -6.24
C ARG A 187 -5.54 24.42 -7.58
N LEU A 188 -4.38 23.84 -7.84
CA LEU A 188 -3.57 24.15 -9.00
C LEU A 188 -3.18 22.87 -9.74
N LYS A 189 -3.05 22.99 -11.05
CA LYS A 189 -2.44 21.95 -11.87
C LYS A 189 -0.93 21.89 -11.60
N PRO A 190 -0.29 20.72 -11.77
CA PRO A 190 1.13 20.53 -11.51
C PRO A 190 2.06 21.56 -12.19
N ALA A 191 1.74 21.95 -13.42
CA ALA A 191 2.51 22.94 -14.18
C ALA A 191 2.61 24.32 -13.49
N LYS A 192 1.67 24.63 -12.59
CA LYS A 192 1.58 25.92 -11.89
C LYS A 192 2.09 25.88 -10.45
N TRP A 193 2.53 24.73 -9.93
CA TRP A 193 2.88 24.61 -8.51
C TRP A 193 4.07 25.46 -8.08
N MET A 194 4.99 25.78 -8.99
CA MET A 194 6.12 26.66 -8.73
C MET A 194 5.81 28.15 -8.96
N GLU A 195 4.66 28.49 -9.55
CA GLU A 195 4.32 29.88 -9.86
C GLU A 195 4.13 30.68 -8.57
N GLY A 196 4.88 31.77 -8.42
CA GLY A 196 4.76 32.66 -7.25
C GLY A 196 5.39 32.12 -5.95
N VAL A 197 6.11 30.99 -6.00
CA VAL A 197 6.81 30.44 -4.83
C VAL A 197 8.18 31.12 -4.67
N THR A 198 8.28 32.03 -3.71
CA THR A 198 9.51 32.82 -3.47
C THR A 198 10.30 32.35 -2.24
N GLU A 199 9.64 31.72 -1.28
CA GLU A 199 10.26 31.25 -0.05
C GLU A 199 11.06 29.95 -0.28
N PRO A 200 12.34 29.87 0.12
CA PRO A 200 13.19 28.70 -0.17
C PRO A 200 12.63 27.37 0.32
N ILE A 201 12.06 27.31 1.53
CA ILE A 201 11.49 26.08 2.10
C ILE A 201 10.24 25.65 1.31
N LYS A 202 9.38 26.60 0.93
CA LYS A 202 8.21 26.31 0.09
C LYS A 202 8.62 25.80 -1.28
N ALA A 203 9.66 26.40 -1.88
CA ALA A 203 10.21 25.94 -3.15
C ALA A 203 10.76 24.51 -3.03
N GLU A 204 11.40 24.16 -1.91
CA GLU A 204 11.88 22.81 -1.67
C GLU A 204 10.74 21.79 -1.57
N VAL A 205 9.67 22.09 -0.81
CA VAL A 205 8.48 21.22 -0.75
C VAL A 205 7.92 20.98 -2.15
N VAL A 206 7.76 22.03 -2.98
CA VAL A 206 7.25 21.87 -4.35
C VAL A 206 8.18 21.03 -5.23
N LYS A 207 9.51 21.19 -5.12
CA LYS A 207 10.46 20.36 -5.86
C LYS A 207 10.32 18.88 -5.50
N VAL A 208 10.21 18.55 -4.21
CA VAL A 208 10.02 17.18 -3.74
C VAL A 208 8.69 16.61 -4.27
N LEU A 209 7.60 17.40 -4.26
CA LEU A 209 6.32 17.00 -4.86
C LEU A 209 6.45 16.71 -6.36
N LEU A 210 7.12 17.60 -7.12
CA LEU A 210 7.33 17.42 -8.55
C LEU A 210 8.24 16.21 -8.85
N LYS A 211 9.25 15.97 -8.02
CA LYS A 211 10.12 14.79 -8.17
C LYS A 211 9.35 13.49 -7.90
N ALA A 212 8.53 13.43 -6.86
CA ALA A 212 7.65 12.30 -6.61
C ALA A 212 6.72 12.00 -7.81
N ARG A 213 6.21 13.05 -8.48
CA ARG A 213 5.40 12.92 -9.70
C ARG A 213 6.17 12.33 -10.87
N GLU A 214 7.35 12.87 -11.14
CA GLU A 214 8.24 12.39 -12.20
C GLU A 214 8.52 10.89 -12.02
N VAL A 215 8.94 10.51 -10.80
CA VAL A 215 9.29 9.13 -10.47
C VAL A 215 8.08 8.19 -10.59
N MET A 216 6.87 8.64 -10.21
CA MET A 216 5.66 7.84 -10.42
C MET A 216 5.36 7.59 -11.91
N LEU A 217 5.62 8.57 -12.78
CA LEU A 217 5.50 8.38 -14.22
C LEU A 217 6.54 7.38 -14.75
N GLU A 218 7.76 7.39 -14.21
CA GLU A 218 8.79 6.40 -14.50
C GLU A 218 8.38 4.99 -14.06
N ILE A 219 7.84 4.83 -12.84
CA ILE A 219 7.31 3.56 -12.33
C ILE A 219 6.24 3.00 -13.27
N ARG A 220 5.25 3.83 -13.65
CA ARG A 220 4.21 3.44 -14.61
C ARG A 220 4.80 3.02 -15.95
N ASN A 221 5.77 3.77 -16.45
CA ASN A 221 6.44 3.43 -17.70
C ASN A 221 7.15 2.08 -17.62
N HIS A 222 7.91 1.82 -16.55
CA HIS A 222 8.58 0.54 -16.34
C HIS A 222 7.59 -0.62 -16.20
N MET A 223 6.46 -0.42 -15.50
CA MET A 223 5.39 -1.41 -15.43
C MET A 223 4.77 -1.71 -16.80
N ARG A 224 4.55 -0.69 -17.64
CA ARG A 224 4.06 -0.88 -19.01
C ARG A 224 5.06 -1.63 -19.88
N THR A 225 6.33 -1.23 -19.88
CA THR A 225 7.39 -1.92 -20.63
C THR A 225 7.50 -3.39 -20.22
N MET A 226 7.42 -3.68 -18.91
CA MET A 226 7.38 -5.06 -18.41
C MET A 226 6.15 -5.82 -18.93
N GLY A 227 4.98 -5.19 -18.95
CA GLY A 227 3.75 -5.78 -19.48
C GLY A 227 3.85 -6.08 -20.98
N GLU A 228 4.32 -5.12 -21.78
CA GLU A 228 4.54 -5.28 -23.22
C GLU A 228 5.52 -6.43 -23.52
N ALA A 229 6.66 -6.46 -22.83
CA ALA A 229 7.68 -7.49 -23.01
C ALA A 229 7.19 -8.89 -22.57
N ALA A 230 6.34 -8.94 -21.54
CA ALA A 230 5.71 -10.17 -21.07
C ALA A 230 4.44 -10.57 -21.84
N GLY A 231 3.96 -9.73 -22.77
CA GLY A 231 2.73 -9.95 -23.52
C GLY A 231 1.46 -9.92 -22.67
N VAL A 232 1.45 -9.14 -21.58
CA VAL A 232 0.30 -8.99 -20.67
C VAL A 232 -0.01 -7.52 -20.36
N PRO A 233 -1.30 -7.14 -20.25
CA PRO A 233 -1.69 -5.75 -20.08
C PRO A 233 -1.58 -5.31 -18.60
N ILE A 234 -0.38 -5.12 -18.07
CA ILE A 234 -0.19 -4.68 -16.68
C ILE A 234 -0.85 -3.30 -16.45
N GLU A 235 -0.51 -2.31 -17.27
CA GLU A 235 -1.24 -1.04 -17.36
C GLU A 235 -1.73 -0.89 -18.81
N PRO A 236 -2.96 -1.34 -19.14
CA PRO A 236 -3.53 -1.26 -20.48
C PRO A 236 -3.72 0.18 -20.94
N GLU A 237 -3.85 0.38 -22.25
CA GLU A 237 -3.98 1.71 -22.87
C GLU A 237 -5.14 2.53 -22.29
N SER A 238 -6.28 1.89 -21.97
CA SER A 238 -7.42 2.57 -21.34
C SER A 238 -7.09 3.09 -19.94
N GLN A 239 -6.40 2.30 -19.11
CA GLN A 239 -5.93 2.75 -17.80
C GLN A 239 -4.84 3.81 -17.94
N THR A 240 -3.93 3.69 -18.92
CA THR A 240 -2.93 4.73 -19.22
C THR A 240 -3.59 6.08 -19.48
N LYS A 241 -4.58 6.14 -20.39
CA LYS A 241 -5.31 7.38 -20.72
C LYS A 241 -6.02 7.97 -19.50
N LEU A 242 -6.70 7.13 -18.72
CA LEU A 242 -7.39 7.54 -17.49
C LEU A 242 -6.41 8.13 -16.47
N LEU A 243 -5.30 7.44 -16.23
CA LEU A 243 -4.31 7.81 -15.22
C LEU A 243 -3.51 9.05 -15.64
N ASP A 244 -3.25 9.25 -16.93
CA ASP A 244 -2.63 10.48 -17.44
C ASP A 244 -3.56 11.69 -17.27
N ALA A 245 -4.85 11.52 -17.57
CA ALA A 245 -5.86 12.53 -17.30
C ALA A 245 -5.95 12.82 -15.79
N THR A 246 -5.97 11.79 -14.95
CA THR A 246 -6.00 11.90 -13.48
C THR A 246 -4.78 12.62 -12.94
N MET A 247 -3.58 12.26 -13.39
CA MET A 247 -2.33 12.92 -13.01
C MET A 247 -2.34 14.42 -13.35
N ASN A 248 -3.03 14.83 -14.41
CA ASN A 248 -3.10 16.24 -14.83
C ASN A 248 -4.18 17.07 -14.11
N MET A 249 -4.95 16.46 -13.22
CA MET A 249 -5.97 17.15 -12.43
C MET A 249 -5.36 18.02 -11.34
N GLU A 250 -6.12 19.01 -10.89
CA GLU A 250 -5.76 19.84 -9.75
C GLU A 250 -5.73 19.00 -8.47
N GLY A 251 -4.71 19.24 -7.64
CA GLY A 251 -4.57 18.58 -6.35
C GLY A 251 -4.28 17.07 -6.39
N VAL A 252 -3.93 16.51 -7.55
CA VAL A 252 -3.44 15.14 -7.65
C VAL A 252 -1.91 15.13 -7.55
N LEU A 253 -1.36 14.33 -6.66
CA LEU A 253 0.08 14.03 -6.60
C LEU A 253 0.40 12.82 -7.46
N LEU A 254 -0.14 11.65 -7.13
CA LEU A 254 0.19 10.39 -7.79
C LEU A 254 -1.08 9.78 -8.39
N ALA A 255 -0.92 9.01 -9.46
CA ALA A 255 -1.92 8.06 -9.90
C ALA A 255 -1.22 6.88 -10.57
N GLY A 256 -1.77 5.68 -10.44
CA GLY A 256 -1.18 4.47 -11.00
C GLY A 256 -2.09 3.25 -10.92
N VAL A 257 -1.56 2.11 -11.32
CA VAL A 257 -2.22 0.81 -11.18
C VAL A 257 -1.60 0.07 -9.98
N PRO A 258 -2.39 -0.35 -8.98
CA PRO A 258 -1.87 -1.12 -7.86
C PRO A 258 -1.80 -2.61 -8.19
N GLY A 259 -0.97 -3.35 -7.45
CA GLY A 259 -0.92 -4.81 -7.51
C GLY A 259 -0.41 -5.34 -8.85
N ALA A 260 -1.03 -6.40 -9.36
CA ALA A 260 -0.61 -7.05 -10.60
C ALA A 260 -1.09 -6.31 -11.87
N GLY A 261 -2.05 -5.40 -11.73
CA GLY A 261 -2.65 -4.62 -12.79
C GLY A 261 -3.72 -5.34 -13.59
N GLY A 262 -3.83 -5.05 -14.89
CA GLY A 262 -4.80 -5.73 -15.75
C GLY A 262 -6.26 -5.39 -15.45
N PHE A 263 -6.60 -4.11 -15.44
CA PHE A 263 -7.98 -3.59 -15.28
C PHE A 263 -8.60 -3.76 -13.88
N ASP A 264 -7.92 -4.41 -12.93
CA ASP A 264 -8.47 -4.69 -11.59
C ASP A 264 -8.77 -3.41 -10.80
N ALA A 265 -7.81 -2.50 -10.73
CA ALA A 265 -7.94 -1.28 -9.96
C ALA A 265 -7.04 -0.16 -10.52
N VAL A 266 -7.33 1.06 -10.08
CA VAL A 266 -6.47 2.24 -10.18
C VAL A 266 -6.37 2.91 -8.82
N PHE A 267 -5.32 3.69 -8.59
CA PHE A 267 -5.22 4.52 -7.40
C PHE A 267 -4.85 5.96 -7.76
N ALA A 268 -5.17 6.88 -6.85
CA ALA A 268 -4.67 8.25 -6.86
C ALA A 268 -4.30 8.71 -5.45
N VAL A 269 -3.28 9.54 -5.32
CA VAL A 269 -2.94 10.25 -4.09
C VAL A 269 -3.23 11.72 -4.32
N THR A 270 -4.09 12.31 -3.49
CA THR A 270 -4.61 13.67 -3.64
C THR A 270 -4.29 14.54 -2.42
N PHE A 271 -4.25 15.86 -2.61
CA PHE A 271 -4.10 16.83 -1.52
C PHE A 271 -5.46 17.26 -0.97
N GLY A 272 -5.59 17.30 0.35
CA GLY A 272 -6.79 17.82 1.03
C GLY A 272 -8.10 17.22 0.51
N ASP A 273 -9.08 18.08 0.21
CA ASP A 273 -10.41 17.69 -0.27
C ASP A 273 -10.50 17.47 -1.80
N SER A 274 -9.37 17.48 -2.51
CA SER A 274 -9.34 17.33 -3.98
C SER A 274 -9.86 15.96 -4.46
N SER A 275 -10.00 15.02 -3.53
CA SER A 275 -10.53 13.68 -3.80
C SER A 275 -11.89 13.68 -4.51
N ARG A 276 -12.78 14.63 -4.18
CA ARG A 276 -14.12 14.71 -4.81
C ARG A 276 -14.04 14.94 -6.32
N ASN A 277 -13.09 15.76 -6.78
CA ASN A 277 -12.91 16.04 -8.19
C ASN A 277 -12.49 14.77 -8.93
N VAL A 278 -11.56 14.00 -8.36
CA VAL A 278 -11.11 12.72 -8.91
C VAL A 278 -12.25 11.72 -8.95
N THR A 279 -13.01 11.55 -7.87
CA THR A 279 -14.18 10.66 -7.83
C THR A 279 -15.22 10.99 -8.91
N ASN A 280 -15.51 12.28 -9.12
CA ASN A 280 -16.45 12.71 -10.16
C ASN A 280 -15.92 12.42 -11.58
N ALA A 281 -14.63 12.67 -11.81
CA ALA A 281 -13.98 12.40 -13.09
C ALA A 281 -13.94 10.89 -13.39
N TRP A 282 -13.59 10.06 -12.40
CA TRP A 282 -13.60 8.61 -12.49
C TRP A 282 -15.00 8.04 -12.75
N SER A 283 -16.03 8.56 -12.08
CA SER A 283 -17.42 8.16 -12.30
C SER A 283 -17.86 8.39 -13.75
N SER A 284 -17.40 9.49 -14.37
CA SER A 284 -17.68 9.78 -15.78
C SER A 284 -16.99 8.81 -16.76
N HIS A 285 -16.02 8.03 -16.29
CA HIS A 285 -15.29 7.00 -17.03
C HIS A 285 -15.65 5.58 -16.56
N ASN A 286 -16.78 5.41 -15.86
CA ASN A 286 -17.23 4.13 -15.28
C ASN A 286 -16.25 3.51 -14.27
N VAL A 287 -15.46 4.33 -13.59
CA VAL A 287 -14.56 3.89 -12.52
C VAL A 287 -15.22 4.24 -11.19
N LEU A 288 -15.57 3.22 -10.42
CA LEU A 288 -16.17 3.36 -9.10
C LEU A 288 -15.08 3.69 -8.07
N ALA A 289 -15.11 4.90 -7.50
CA ALA A 289 -14.25 5.21 -6.37
C ALA A 289 -14.72 4.44 -5.13
N LEU A 290 -13.80 3.67 -4.53
CA LEU A 290 -14.05 2.92 -3.32
C LEU A 290 -14.03 3.86 -2.11
N LEU A 291 -15.03 3.73 -1.23
CA LEU A 291 -15.13 4.51 0.01
C LEU A 291 -14.24 3.91 1.11
N VAL A 292 -12.96 3.74 0.80
CA VAL A 292 -11.94 3.21 1.71
C VAL A 292 -10.91 4.29 2.01
N ARG A 293 -10.31 4.21 3.19
CA ARG A 293 -9.22 5.09 3.62
C ARG A 293 -8.05 4.22 4.08
N GLU A 294 -6.85 4.79 4.06
CA GLU A 294 -5.70 4.17 4.70
C GLU A 294 -6.00 3.96 6.19
N ASP A 295 -5.75 2.75 6.69
CA ASP A 295 -5.71 2.46 8.12
C ASP A 295 -4.29 2.03 8.50
N PRO A 296 -3.53 2.89 9.20
CA PRO A 296 -2.13 2.63 9.50
C PRO A 296 -1.92 1.74 10.73
N GLN A 297 -2.98 1.33 11.45
CA GLN A 297 -2.84 0.73 12.78
C GLN A 297 -2.48 -0.76 12.77
N GLY A 298 -2.87 -1.50 11.74
CA GLY A 298 -2.76 -2.96 11.75
C GLY A 298 -3.74 -3.58 12.74
N VAL A 299 -3.35 -4.69 13.37
CA VAL A 299 -4.23 -5.43 14.28
C VAL A 299 -4.29 -4.77 15.66
N CYS A 300 -5.50 -4.49 16.14
CA CYS A 300 -5.73 -3.91 17.45
C CYS A 300 -7.03 -4.42 18.09
N LEU A 301 -7.18 -4.21 19.39
CA LEU A 301 -8.43 -4.48 20.09
C LEU A 301 -9.38 -3.29 19.96
N GLU A 302 -10.61 -3.56 19.56
CA GLU A 302 -11.68 -2.59 19.57
C GLU A 302 -12.46 -2.63 20.89
N SER A 303 -12.74 -1.46 21.44
CA SER A 303 -13.52 -1.31 22.69
C SER A 303 -15.04 -1.51 22.50
N GLY A 304 -15.50 -1.84 21.28
CA GLY A 304 -16.90 -2.08 20.93
C GLY A 304 -17.06 -2.22 19.42
N ASP A 305 -18.29 -2.48 18.94
CA ASP A 305 -18.56 -2.64 17.50
C ASP A 305 -18.30 -1.32 16.74
N PRO A 306 -17.34 -1.30 15.80
CA PRO A 306 -16.94 -0.08 15.09
C PRO A 306 -18.07 0.43 14.20
N ARG A 307 -18.96 -0.44 13.71
CA ARG A 307 -20.12 -0.06 12.89
C ARG A 307 -21.09 0.82 13.68
N CYS A 308 -21.20 0.63 15.00
CA CYS A 308 -22.02 1.49 15.84
C CYS A 308 -21.45 2.91 15.94
N ARG A 309 -20.14 3.09 15.85
CA ARG A 309 -19.49 4.41 15.89
C ARG A 309 -19.51 5.11 14.54
N GLU A 310 -19.24 4.39 13.46
CA GLU A 310 -19.17 4.96 12.10
C GLU A 310 -20.54 5.38 11.55
N ILE A 311 -21.61 4.61 11.79
CA ILE A 311 -22.97 5.01 11.42
C ILE A 311 -23.34 6.32 12.14
N THR A 312 -23.00 6.43 13.42
CA THR A 312 -23.28 7.63 14.23
C THR A 312 -22.49 8.85 13.72
N SER A 313 -21.22 8.67 13.35
CA SER A 313 -20.34 9.71 12.79
C SER A 313 -20.77 10.17 11.38
N ALA A 314 -21.10 9.23 10.50
CA ALA A 314 -21.59 9.51 9.15
C ALA A 314 -22.95 10.22 9.17
N VAL A 315 -23.88 9.81 10.04
CA VAL A 315 -25.17 10.49 10.22
C VAL A 315 -25.00 11.90 10.81
N SER A 316 -24.04 12.09 11.72
CA SER A 316 -23.75 13.40 12.32
C SER A 316 -23.08 14.40 11.35
N SER A 317 -22.44 13.91 10.29
CA SER A 317 -21.73 14.73 9.29
C SER A 317 -22.59 15.07 8.06
N VAL A 318 -23.79 14.49 7.94
CA VAL A 318 -24.80 14.91 6.97
C VAL A 318 -25.49 16.17 7.51
N ASN A 319 -24.91 17.33 7.22
CA ASN A 319 -25.64 18.60 7.30
C ASN A 319 -26.69 18.62 6.19
N ILE A 320 -27.92 18.25 6.53
CA ILE A 320 -29.08 18.56 5.69
C ILE A 320 -29.23 20.09 5.73
N LYS A 321 -28.88 20.75 4.62
CA LYS A 321 -29.34 22.10 4.30
C LYS A 321 -30.38 22.00 3.19
#